data_AF-A0A1A3PQJ3-F1
#
_entry.id   AF-A0A1A3PQJ3-F1
#
_cell.length_a   1.000
_cell.length_b   1.000
_cell.length_c   1.000
_cell.angle_alpha   90.00
_cell.angle_beta   90.00
_cell.angle_gamma   90.00
#
_symmetry.space_group_name_H-M   'P 1'
#
loop_
_entity.id
_entity.type
_entity.pdbx_description
1 polymer ?
#
loop_
_entity_poly.entity_id
_entity_poly.type
_entity_poly.pdbx_seq_one_letter_code
_entity_poly.pdbx_strand_id
1 'polypeptide(L)'
;MAIFGRNTARQRLRRAAQESLKIPAFKAPVDATPWVTGGLWPAELSMVTAETAPLVKYLKADLQRIVNSANEELKNIRCAGLVDSTRQAEEARVINEARAFAVRRVESTVRHLHSMKSKLPIEHRPVNGVDETEKTTRFKLAPPPRDSEQTTVIPTTAEPVPVTPVAPPEPILPPAPEASRAEAAEPIAAAPVAEPVARAEPVVESEPSASKHAFESDDTEVLEELATLLHEIAPLAEPPVEPPPPRAAEPPAAEPEADDTELTRQLPVAETGESQSERMERLLKFVARQEPGLRWAVGIRDDGSTLLVTDLAHGWIPPGITLPDEVQLLEPGRRKGTAAALLGQTALLATYAPGDPLGWATDYEVTDTSSKPRELPAVDDLGWVLGEATHWRDGLPRMVNTLAKAGAAGTGIVDAEIDILRVYLDTSRYQLLAQYPDVEPAQLLNCLLLAATEGMATKNIVDANYHFAWFQLLSSPPPSNWKAGP
;
A
#
# COMPACT_ATOMS: atom_id res chain seq x y z
N MET A 1 60.11 -14.01 -25.34
CA MET A 1 59.80 -13.00 -24.29
C MET A 1 58.31 -12.70 -24.09
N ALA A 2 57.38 -13.11 -24.97
CA ALA A 2 55.97 -12.69 -24.91
C ALA A 2 55.06 -13.42 -23.88
N ILE A 3 55.54 -14.48 -23.22
CA ILE A 3 54.71 -15.31 -22.31
C ILE A 3 54.64 -14.70 -20.89
N PHE A 4 55.69 -14.01 -20.44
CA PHE A 4 55.74 -13.39 -19.11
C PHE A 4 54.80 -12.17 -18.96
N GLY A 5 54.47 -11.48 -20.06
CA GLY A 5 53.51 -10.36 -20.06
C GLY A 5 52.05 -10.79 -19.86
N ARG A 6 51.67 -11.98 -20.33
CA ARG A 6 50.28 -12.48 -20.23
C ARG A 6 49.94 -12.99 -18.83
N ASN A 7 50.90 -13.60 -18.14
CA ASN A 7 50.71 -14.08 -16.76
C ASN A 7 50.62 -12.92 -15.77
N THR A 8 51.42 -11.86 -15.97
CA THR A 8 51.37 -10.64 -15.15
C THR A 8 50.07 -9.86 -15.37
N ALA A 9 49.56 -9.80 -16.61
CA ALA A 9 48.24 -9.23 -16.91
C ALA A 9 47.10 -10.01 -16.24
N ARG A 10 47.11 -11.34 -16.29
CA ARG A 10 46.11 -12.18 -15.60
C ARG A 10 46.18 -12.07 -14.07
N GLN A 11 47.38 -11.94 -13.50
CA GLN A 11 47.53 -11.70 -12.07
C GLN A 11 47.04 -10.31 -11.65
N ARG A 12 47.25 -9.28 -12.48
CA ARG A 12 46.70 -7.94 -12.25
C ARG A 12 45.17 -7.93 -12.35
N LEU A 13 44.60 -8.61 -13.34
CA LEU A 13 43.14 -8.80 -13.48
C LEU A 13 42.54 -9.54 -12.27
N ARG A 14 43.20 -10.60 -11.79
CA ARG A 14 42.76 -11.32 -10.58
C ARG A 14 42.87 -10.49 -9.31
N ARG A 15 43.94 -9.69 -9.17
CA ARG A 15 44.05 -8.72 -8.05
C ARG A 15 42.99 -7.64 -8.13
N ALA A 16 42.76 -7.04 -9.30
CA ALA A 16 41.73 -6.04 -9.51
C ALA A 16 40.32 -6.61 -9.23
N ALA A 17 40.05 -7.85 -9.63
CA ALA A 17 38.79 -8.54 -9.32
C ALA A 17 38.66 -8.89 -7.82
N GLN A 18 39.76 -9.24 -7.15
CA GLN A 18 39.78 -9.45 -5.69
C GLN A 18 39.70 -8.15 -4.90
N GLU A 19 40.20 -7.03 -5.44
CA GLU A 19 40.05 -5.70 -4.87
C GLU A 19 38.63 -5.15 -5.14
N SER A 20 38.00 -5.46 -6.27
CA SER A 20 36.60 -5.11 -6.52
C SER A 20 35.62 -5.90 -5.64
N LEU A 21 35.94 -7.14 -5.28
CA LEU A 21 35.20 -7.94 -4.29
C LEU A 21 35.37 -7.44 -2.84
N LYS A 22 36.34 -6.56 -2.59
CA LYS A 22 36.52 -5.86 -1.30
C LYS A 22 35.80 -4.52 -1.26
N ILE A 23 35.23 -4.05 -2.38
CA ILE A 23 34.30 -2.93 -2.36
C ILE A 23 33.07 -3.45 -1.62
N PRO A 24 32.67 -2.84 -0.48
CA PRO A 24 31.46 -3.25 0.21
C PRO A 24 30.31 -3.16 -0.79
N ALA A 25 29.53 -4.24 -0.93
CA ALA A 25 28.28 -4.21 -1.67
C ALA A 25 27.51 -2.94 -1.27
N PHE A 26 26.97 -2.20 -2.25
CA PHE A 26 26.10 -1.06 -2.01
C PHE A 26 24.97 -1.52 -1.08
N LYS A 27 25.08 -1.20 0.21
CA LYS A 27 24.06 -1.50 1.20
C LYS A 27 23.01 -0.39 1.07
N ALA A 28 21.74 -0.77 0.92
CA ALA A 28 20.64 0.18 0.89
C ALA A 28 20.76 1.14 2.09
N PRO A 29 20.57 2.46 1.89
CA PRO A 29 20.54 3.42 2.98
C PRO A 29 19.54 2.93 4.03
N VAL A 30 19.95 2.94 5.30
CA VAL A 30 19.00 2.68 6.37
C VAL A 30 18.07 3.88 6.43
N ASP A 31 16.80 3.68 6.10
CA ASP A 31 15.79 4.71 6.29
C ASP A 31 14.70 4.23 7.25
N ALA A 32 14.82 4.64 8.51
CA ALA A 32 13.86 4.36 9.57
C ALA A 32 12.64 5.29 9.55
N THR A 33 12.59 6.29 8.66
CA THR A 33 11.50 7.27 8.56
C THR A 33 10.11 6.63 8.58
N PRO A 34 9.79 5.61 7.75
CA PRO A 34 8.44 5.04 7.72
C PRO A 34 8.06 4.35 9.04
N TRP A 35 8.98 3.69 9.73
CA TRP A 35 8.68 2.99 10.98
C TRP A 35 8.62 3.93 12.20
N VAL A 36 9.41 5.00 12.21
CA VAL A 36 9.48 5.95 13.33
C VAL A 36 8.38 7.00 13.27
N THR A 37 8.05 7.51 12.08
CA THR A 37 7.11 8.64 11.91
C THR A 37 5.81 8.28 11.19
N GLY A 38 5.70 7.06 10.66
CA GLY A 38 4.51 6.59 9.94
C GLY A 38 3.23 6.73 10.76
N GLY A 39 2.25 7.45 10.20
CA GLY A 39 0.93 7.68 10.82
C GLY A 39 0.94 8.56 12.07
N LEU A 40 2.07 9.19 12.40
CA LEU A 40 2.25 9.92 13.66
C LEU A 40 1.84 11.40 13.57
N TRP A 41 1.54 11.92 12.39
CA TRP A 41 1.24 13.34 12.22
C TRP A 41 -0.19 13.69 12.70
N PRO A 42 -0.36 14.67 13.62
CA PRO A 42 -1.68 15.04 14.12
C PRO A 42 -2.57 15.70 13.05
N ALA A 43 -3.86 15.34 13.05
CA ALA A 43 -4.85 15.96 12.17
C ALA A 43 -5.00 17.46 12.46
N GLU A 44 -4.86 17.88 13.73
CA GLU A 44 -4.99 19.27 14.19
C GLU A 44 -3.86 20.18 13.67
N LEU A 45 -2.73 19.59 13.29
CA LEU A 45 -1.57 20.27 12.72
C LEU A 45 -1.49 20.10 11.20
N SER A 46 -2.46 19.42 10.60
CA SER A 46 -2.56 19.25 9.14
C SER A 46 -3.15 20.49 8.46
N MET A 47 -3.98 21.27 9.16
CA MET A 47 -4.40 22.61 8.73
C MET A 47 -3.47 23.67 9.35
N VAL A 48 -2.48 24.12 8.57
CA VAL A 48 -1.50 25.10 9.04
C VAL A 48 -2.13 26.50 9.05
N THR A 49 -2.32 27.06 10.25
CA THR A 49 -2.71 28.46 10.45
C THR A 49 -1.48 29.32 10.78
N ALA A 50 -1.59 30.65 10.64
CA ALA A 50 -0.48 31.56 10.96
C ALA A 50 0.04 31.40 12.41
N GLU A 51 -0.85 31.03 13.34
CA GLU A 51 -0.53 30.80 14.76
C GLU A 51 0.14 29.43 15.02
N THR A 52 -0.14 28.42 14.20
CA THR A 52 0.36 27.04 14.37
C THR A 52 1.57 26.70 13.49
N ALA A 53 1.85 27.51 12.47
CA ALA A 53 3.00 27.39 11.59
C ALA A 53 4.38 27.21 12.30
N PRO A 54 4.74 27.98 13.35
CA PRO A 54 6.01 27.78 14.04
C PRO A 54 6.10 26.44 14.78
N LEU A 55 4.98 25.96 15.34
CA LEU A 55 4.88 24.66 16.03
C LEU A 55 5.00 23.50 15.05
N VAL A 56 4.35 23.60 13.89
CA VAL A 56 4.45 22.62 12.79
C VAL A 56 5.89 22.51 12.30
N LYS A 57 6.56 23.64 12.07
CA LYS A 57 7.95 23.67 11.63
C LYS A 57 8.88 23.01 12.66
N TYR A 58 8.67 23.32 13.94
CA TYR A 58 9.47 22.75 15.02
C TYR A 58 9.25 21.25 15.18
N LEU A 59 7.99 20.78 15.17
CA LEU A 59 7.67 19.36 15.27
C LEU A 59 8.26 18.55 14.11
N LYS A 60 8.16 19.07 12.88
CA LYS A 60 8.76 18.42 11.69
C LYS A 60 10.27 18.29 11.82
N ALA A 61 10.95 19.34 12.27
CA ALA A 61 12.39 19.32 12.49
C ALA A 61 12.79 18.32 13.60
N ASP A 62 12.00 18.24 14.67
CA ASP A 62 12.27 17.35 15.80
C ASP A 62 12.05 15.87 15.42
N LEU A 63 10.97 15.55 14.70
CA LEU A 63 10.72 14.21 14.16
C LEU A 63 11.83 13.78 13.20
N GLN A 64 12.29 14.67 12.33
CA GLN A 64 13.41 14.38 11.44
C GLN A 64 14.71 14.13 12.22
N ARG A 65 14.95 14.86 13.32
CA ARG A 65 16.11 14.63 14.19
C ARG A 65 16.09 13.25 14.84
N ILE A 66 14.92 12.80 15.28
CA ILE A 66 14.73 11.48 15.88
C ILE A 66 15.00 10.38 14.85
N VAL A 67 14.47 10.53 13.65
CA VAL A 67 14.73 9.62 12.51
C VAL A 67 16.21 9.56 12.18
N ASN A 68 16.87 10.71 12.07
CA ASN A 68 18.30 10.77 11.74
C ASN A 68 19.15 10.10 12.84
N SER A 69 18.80 10.27 14.11
CA SER A 69 19.47 9.59 15.24
C SER A 69 19.31 8.07 15.15
N ALA A 70 18.10 7.59 14.88
CA ALA A 70 17.82 6.18 14.70
C ALA A 70 18.59 5.58 13.50
N ASN A 71 18.66 6.30 12.38
CA ASN A 71 19.41 5.87 11.19
C ASN A 71 20.91 5.73 11.47
N GLU A 72 21.52 6.63 12.25
CA GLU A 72 22.91 6.51 12.65
C GLU A 72 23.16 5.34 13.61
N GLU A 73 22.27 5.09 14.57
CA GLU A 73 22.37 3.91 15.45
C GLU A 73 22.25 2.59 14.69
N LEU A 74 21.29 2.49 13.77
CA LEU A 74 21.12 1.31 12.93
C LEU A 74 22.33 1.08 12.02
N LYS A 75 22.94 2.15 11.50
CA LYS A 75 24.19 2.07 10.74
C LYS A 75 25.34 1.55 11.59
N ASN A 76 25.44 1.97 12.85
CA ASN A 76 26.44 1.46 13.79
C ASN A 76 26.22 -0.03 14.11
N ILE A 77 24.99 -0.45 14.36
CA ILE A 77 24.62 -1.86 14.59
C ILE A 77 25.00 -2.74 13.39
N ARG A 78 24.77 -2.26 12.17
CA ARG A 78 25.16 -2.97 10.93
C ARG A 78 26.67 -3.04 10.70
N CYS A 79 27.44 -2.14 11.30
CA CYS A 79 28.90 -2.15 11.23
C CYS A 79 29.55 -2.99 12.35
N ALA A 80 28.81 -3.36 13.40
CA ALA A 80 29.33 -4.03 14.59
C ALA A 80 29.65 -5.53 14.42
N GLY A 81 29.37 -6.13 13.25
CA GLY A 81 29.70 -7.54 12.97
C GLY A 81 28.92 -8.54 13.84
N LEU A 82 27.75 -8.14 14.34
CA LEU A 82 26.86 -8.98 15.15
C LEU A 82 26.27 -10.12 14.31
N VAL A 83 25.94 -11.24 14.99
CA VAL A 83 25.16 -12.33 14.41
C VAL A 83 23.78 -11.80 14.00
N ASP A 84 23.25 -12.27 12.86
CA ASP A 84 22.07 -11.69 12.21
C ASP A 84 20.83 -11.57 13.13
N SER A 85 20.60 -12.55 14.01
CA SER A 85 19.48 -12.54 14.96
C SER A 85 19.63 -11.46 16.05
N THR A 86 20.83 -11.31 16.61
CA THR A 86 21.15 -10.25 17.58
C THR A 86 21.08 -8.87 16.93
N ARG A 87 21.57 -8.76 15.70
CA ARG A 87 21.49 -7.52 14.92
C ARG A 87 20.03 -7.11 14.70
N GLN A 88 19.18 -8.03 14.25
CA GLN A 88 17.74 -7.75 14.04
C GLN A 88 17.02 -7.35 15.33
N ALA A 89 17.34 -7.99 16.46
CA ALA A 89 16.76 -7.64 17.76
C ALA A 89 17.15 -6.22 18.22
N GLU A 90 18.43 -5.85 18.06
CA GLU A 90 18.90 -4.49 18.39
C GLU A 90 18.35 -3.44 17.39
N GLU A 91 18.25 -3.77 16.10
CA GLU A 91 17.64 -2.89 15.10
C GLU A 91 16.16 -2.61 15.43
N ALA A 92 15.40 -3.65 15.80
CA ALA A 92 14.01 -3.50 16.22
C ALA A 92 13.88 -2.67 17.51
N ARG A 93 14.80 -2.83 18.46
CA ARG A 93 14.82 -2.04 19.69
C ARG A 93 15.02 -0.55 19.42
N VAL A 94 15.99 -0.19 18.57
CA VAL A 94 16.27 1.20 18.18
C VAL A 94 15.05 1.84 17.51
N ILE A 95 14.40 1.12 16.59
CA ILE A 95 13.20 1.60 15.90
C ILE A 95 12.05 1.82 16.89
N ASN A 96 11.81 0.87 17.80
CA ASN A 96 10.74 0.97 18.80
C ASN A 96 10.98 2.13 19.79
N GLU A 97 12.22 2.32 20.24
CA GLU A 97 12.59 3.41 21.14
C GLU A 97 12.46 4.79 20.47
N ALA A 98 12.95 4.91 19.23
CA ALA A 98 12.80 6.11 18.42
C ALA A 98 11.32 6.45 18.17
N ARG A 99 10.49 5.44 17.84
CA ARG A 99 9.05 5.61 17.68
C ARG A 99 8.37 6.07 18.97
N ALA A 100 8.70 5.46 20.11
CA ALA A 100 8.15 5.87 21.40
C ALA A 100 8.55 7.31 21.79
N PHE A 101 9.76 7.75 21.43
CA PHE A 101 10.19 9.12 21.63
C PHE A 101 9.47 10.10 20.70
N ALA A 102 9.30 9.73 19.42
CA ALA A 102 8.51 10.50 18.46
C ALA A 102 7.06 10.68 18.91
N VAL A 103 6.41 9.63 19.41
CA VAL A 103 5.04 9.67 19.97
C VAL A 103 4.95 10.68 21.10
N ARG A 104 5.83 10.56 22.11
CA ARG A 104 5.87 11.49 23.25
C ARG A 104 6.06 12.94 22.81
N ARG A 105 6.83 13.15 21.74
CA ARG A 105 7.05 14.49 21.20
C ARG A 105 5.80 15.08 20.57
N VAL A 106 5.12 14.29 19.75
CA VAL A 106 3.86 14.68 19.12
C VAL A 106 2.80 14.99 20.19
N GLU A 107 2.65 14.12 21.18
CA GLU A 107 1.72 14.34 22.30
C GLU A 107 2.03 15.62 23.07
N SER A 108 3.31 15.92 23.31
CA SER A 108 3.74 17.14 23.98
C SER A 108 3.35 18.39 23.19
N THR A 109 3.56 18.38 21.87
CA THR A 109 3.16 19.47 20.97
C THR A 109 1.65 19.63 20.92
N VAL A 110 0.89 18.53 20.86
CA VAL A 110 -0.57 18.56 20.90
C VAL A 110 -1.07 19.10 22.24
N ARG A 111 -0.50 18.69 23.37
CA ARG A 111 -0.81 19.26 24.70
C ARG A 111 -0.49 20.75 24.77
N HIS A 112 0.62 21.19 24.19
CA HIS A 112 0.98 22.60 24.10
C HIS A 112 -0.04 23.40 23.26
N LEU A 113 -0.47 22.84 22.13
CA LEU A 113 -1.49 23.43 21.27
C LEU A 113 -2.84 23.55 22.00
N HIS A 114 -3.26 22.52 22.74
CA HIS A 114 -4.46 22.58 23.57
C HIS A 114 -4.33 23.61 24.71
N SER A 115 -3.15 23.76 25.31
CA SER A 115 -2.86 24.79 26.31
C SER A 115 -2.87 26.22 25.73
N MET A 116 -2.45 26.41 24.48
CA MET A 116 -2.56 27.68 23.77
C MET A 116 -4.02 28.03 23.46
N LYS A 117 -4.80 27.05 22.98
CA LYS A 117 -6.23 27.23 22.68
C LYS A 117 -7.08 27.48 23.94
N SER A 118 -6.76 26.83 25.06
CA SER A 118 -7.50 26.99 26.32
C SER A 118 -7.21 28.31 27.06
N LYS A 119 -6.13 29.02 26.71
CA LYS A 119 -5.85 30.38 27.18
C LYS A 119 -6.64 31.47 26.42
N LEU A 120 -7.39 31.10 25.38
CA LEU A 120 -8.13 32.01 24.51
C LEU A 120 -9.67 32.12 24.76
N PRO A 121 -10.29 31.50 25.79
CA PRO A 121 -11.64 31.89 26.21
C PRO A 121 -11.74 32.18 27.72
N ILE A 122 -11.36 33.41 28.12
CA ILE A 122 -11.93 34.09 29.29
C ILE A 122 -12.30 35.51 28.85
N GLU A 123 -13.29 35.61 27.99
CA GLU A 123 -14.12 36.80 27.91
C GLU A 123 -15.48 36.34 27.37
N HIS A 124 -16.56 36.73 28.05
CA HIS A 124 -17.96 36.37 27.79
C HIS A 124 -18.46 35.10 28.49
N ARG A 125 -18.62 35.20 29.80
CA ARG A 125 -19.74 34.56 30.51
C ARG A 125 -20.68 35.64 31.02
N PRO A 126 -21.95 35.69 30.58
CA PRO A 126 -23.02 36.18 31.42
C PRO A 126 -23.54 35.02 32.28
N VAL A 127 -23.80 35.36 33.53
CA VAL A 127 -24.30 34.51 34.60
C VAL A 127 -25.82 34.68 34.69
N ASN A 128 -26.48 33.59 35.09
CA ASN A 128 -27.87 33.44 35.55
C ASN A 128 -28.99 33.31 34.51
N GLY A 129 -29.74 32.21 34.64
CA GLY A 129 -31.12 32.11 34.20
C GLY A 129 -32.09 32.29 35.36
N VAL A 130 -33.33 32.70 35.08
CA VAL A 130 -34.59 32.37 35.77
C VAL A 130 -35.73 32.61 34.76
N ASP A 131 -36.74 31.74 34.77
CA ASP A 131 -38.06 31.85 34.14
C ASP A 131 -38.77 33.19 34.46
N GLU A 132 -39.48 33.78 33.49
CA GLU A 132 -40.92 34.10 33.60
C GLU A 132 -41.47 34.84 32.35
N THR A 133 -42.75 34.60 32.13
CA THR A 133 -43.66 35.13 31.11
C THR A 133 -43.78 36.66 31.08
N GLU A 134 -43.92 37.28 29.90
CA GLU A 134 -45.03 38.20 29.52
C GLU A 134 -44.82 38.98 28.19
N LYS A 135 -45.74 38.73 27.25
CA LYS A 135 -46.46 39.60 26.29
C LYS A 135 -46.03 41.07 25.97
N THR A 136 -46.18 41.36 24.66
CA THR A 136 -46.53 42.65 23.96
C THR A 136 -45.38 43.65 23.73
N THR A 137 -45.18 44.36 22.59
CA THR A 137 -45.98 44.73 21.41
C THR A 137 -45.05 45.32 20.31
N ARG A 138 -45.38 45.09 19.02
CA ARG A 138 -45.34 46.01 17.80
C ARG A 138 -44.17 47.01 17.59
N PHE A 139 -43.68 47.34 16.39
CA PHE A 139 -44.17 47.24 14.99
C PHE A 139 -43.04 47.71 14.02
N LYS A 140 -43.09 47.23 12.76
CA LYS A 140 -42.73 47.88 11.46
C LYS A 140 -41.30 48.40 11.21
N LEU A 141 -40.71 47.90 10.12
CA LEU A 141 -39.80 48.68 9.27
C LEU A 141 -40.04 48.38 7.77
N ALA A 142 -40.35 49.44 7.02
CA ALA A 142 -40.16 49.65 5.58
C ALA A 142 -40.23 51.17 5.36
N PRO A 143 -39.70 51.77 4.28
CA PRO A 143 -38.58 51.45 3.37
C PRO A 143 -37.48 52.57 3.42
N PRO A 144 -36.44 52.60 2.57
CA PRO A 144 -35.32 53.55 2.71
C PRO A 144 -35.55 54.88 1.96
N PRO A 145 -34.94 56.00 2.38
CA PRO A 145 -34.84 57.20 1.57
C PRO A 145 -33.57 57.21 0.69
N ARG A 146 -33.72 57.77 -0.51
CA ARG A 146 -32.67 58.16 -1.47
C ARG A 146 -32.48 59.68 -1.46
N ASP A 147 -31.45 60.06 -2.23
CA ASP A 147 -31.11 61.38 -2.81
C ASP A 147 -29.93 62.03 -2.07
N SER A 148 -28.84 62.42 -2.74
CA SER A 148 -28.84 63.28 -3.92
C SER A 148 -27.60 63.14 -4.85
N GLU A 149 -27.90 63.09 -6.16
CA GLU A 149 -27.32 63.90 -7.25
C GLU A 149 -25.82 63.78 -7.65
N GLN A 150 -25.56 63.29 -8.87
CA GLN A 150 -25.31 64.17 -10.02
C GLN A 150 -25.40 63.43 -11.37
N THR A 151 -25.92 64.18 -12.35
CA THR A 151 -26.44 63.77 -13.66
C THR A 151 -25.57 64.36 -14.78
N THR A 152 -25.20 63.55 -15.79
CA THR A 152 -24.97 63.97 -17.20
C THR A 152 -25.04 62.72 -18.12
N VAL A 153 -26.20 62.35 -18.70
CA VAL A 153 -26.77 62.70 -20.04
C VAL A 153 -25.87 62.26 -21.23
N ILE A 154 -26.02 61.07 -21.86
CA ILE A 154 -26.97 60.58 -22.95
C ILE A 154 -26.53 61.04 -24.38
N PRO A 155 -26.83 60.39 -25.57
CA PRO A 155 -27.50 59.10 -25.92
C PRO A 155 -26.79 58.21 -26.99
N THR A 156 -27.26 56.97 -27.22
CA THR A 156 -27.80 56.49 -28.55
C THR A 156 -27.85 54.96 -28.67
N THR A 157 -29.10 54.45 -28.73
CA THR A 157 -29.71 53.44 -29.66
C THR A 157 -28.94 52.13 -29.95
N ALA A 158 -29.36 50.95 -29.43
CA ALA A 158 -30.36 49.99 -29.97
C ALA A 158 -30.02 49.53 -31.41
N GLU A 159 -29.76 48.26 -31.71
CA GLU A 159 -30.73 47.15 -31.87
C GLU A 159 -29.97 45.84 -32.31
N PRO A 160 -30.63 44.67 -32.53
CA PRO A 160 -30.13 43.36 -32.07
C PRO A 160 -29.86 42.29 -33.17
N VAL A 161 -29.16 41.21 -32.78
CA VAL A 161 -29.01 39.82 -33.33
C VAL A 161 -28.74 39.59 -34.85
N PRO A 162 -27.91 38.58 -35.22
CA PRO A 162 -28.46 37.22 -35.30
C PRO A 162 -27.53 36.10 -34.82
N VAL A 163 -28.20 35.04 -34.39
CA VAL A 163 -27.71 33.70 -34.12
C VAL A 163 -27.34 33.04 -35.46
N THR A 164 -26.18 32.40 -35.56
CA THR A 164 -25.89 31.42 -36.62
C THR A 164 -25.62 30.05 -36.00
N PRO A 165 -26.32 28.98 -36.46
CA PRO A 165 -26.17 27.62 -35.96
C PRO A 165 -24.97 26.94 -36.62
N VAL A 166 -24.21 26.15 -35.85
CA VAL A 166 -23.26 25.17 -36.42
C VAL A 166 -23.94 23.80 -36.42
N ALA A 167 -23.98 23.21 -37.61
CA ALA A 167 -24.66 21.97 -37.97
C ALA A 167 -23.83 20.71 -37.58
N PRO A 168 -24.45 19.50 -37.61
CA PRO A 168 -23.99 18.29 -36.90
C PRO A 168 -22.85 17.52 -37.62
N PRO A 169 -22.21 16.54 -36.93
CA PRO A 169 -21.14 15.74 -37.53
C PRO A 169 -21.70 14.74 -38.56
N GLU A 170 -21.08 14.66 -39.74
CA GLU A 170 -21.35 13.62 -40.73
C GLU A 170 -20.60 12.30 -40.42
N PRO A 171 -21.18 11.14 -40.78
CA PRO A 171 -20.71 9.82 -40.39
C PRO A 171 -19.61 9.27 -41.31
N ILE A 172 -18.56 8.69 -40.72
CA ILE A 172 -17.58 7.86 -41.44
C ILE A 172 -18.13 6.42 -41.51
N LEU A 173 -18.54 6.00 -42.71
CA LEU A 173 -18.91 4.63 -43.07
C LEU A 173 -17.68 3.85 -43.61
N PRO A 174 -17.69 2.50 -43.58
CA PRO A 174 -16.51 1.63 -43.66
C PRO A 174 -16.10 1.34 -45.11
N PRO A 175 -14.86 0.86 -45.37
CA PRO A 175 -14.54 0.23 -46.64
C PRO A 175 -15.07 -1.22 -46.66
N ALA A 176 -16.00 -1.49 -47.57
CA ALA A 176 -16.41 -2.83 -48.00
C ALA A 176 -15.66 -3.21 -49.32
N PRO A 177 -15.63 -4.50 -49.69
CA PRO A 177 -14.51 -5.12 -50.41
C PRO A 177 -14.66 -5.06 -51.94
N GLU A 178 -13.54 -4.93 -52.66
CA GLU A 178 -13.50 -5.29 -54.08
C GLU A 178 -13.08 -6.75 -54.23
N ALA A 179 -14.00 -7.52 -54.78
CA ALA A 179 -13.81 -8.87 -55.26
C ALA A 179 -13.29 -8.86 -56.71
N SER A 180 -12.67 -10.00 -57.05
CA SER A 180 -12.60 -10.60 -58.39
C SER A 180 -11.32 -10.36 -59.19
N ARG A 181 -10.44 -11.37 -59.19
CA ARG A 181 -10.34 -12.24 -60.38
C ARG A 181 -9.81 -13.63 -60.02
N ALA A 182 -10.58 -14.63 -60.45
CA ALA A 182 -10.33 -16.06 -60.37
C ALA A 182 -9.44 -16.57 -61.52
N GLU A 183 -9.15 -17.88 -61.45
CA GLU A 183 -8.44 -18.79 -62.38
C GLU A 183 -6.95 -19.00 -62.07
N ALA A 184 -6.41 -20.22 -61.88
CA ALA A 184 -6.93 -21.57 -62.09
C ALA A 184 -6.18 -22.65 -61.27
N ALA A 185 -6.92 -23.73 -61.00
CA ALA A 185 -6.58 -25.13 -60.68
C ALA A 185 -5.10 -25.59 -60.82
N GLU A 186 -4.46 -26.15 -59.79
CA GLU A 186 -4.44 -27.57 -59.31
C GLU A 186 -3.48 -28.51 -60.12
N PRO A 187 -3.03 -29.68 -59.61
CA PRO A 187 -2.15 -29.98 -58.45
C PRO A 187 -0.95 -30.89 -58.89
N ILE A 188 -0.18 -31.50 -57.96
CA ILE A 188 0.25 -32.94 -57.97
C ILE A 188 1.47 -33.23 -57.05
N ALA A 189 1.27 -34.30 -56.26
CA ALA A 189 2.20 -35.32 -55.74
C ALA A 189 3.06 -35.11 -54.47
N ALA A 190 2.74 -36.01 -53.54
CA ALA A 190 3.47 -36.47 -52.36
C ALA A 190 4.82 -37.16 -52.64
N ALA A 191 5.77 -36.94 -51.71
CA ALA A 191 6.72 -37.84 -50.97
C ALA A 191 7.12 -39.25 -51.53
N PRO A 192 8.08 -40.04 -50.96
CA PRO A 192 9.06 -39.83 -49.86
C PRO A 192 10.48 -40.51 -50.06
N VAL A 193 11.29 -40.55 -48.97
CA VAL A 193 12.33 -41.54 -48.54
C VAL A 193 13.81 -41.38 -48.94
N ALA A 194 14.69 -41.30 -47.91
CA ALA A 194 15.87 -42.17 -47.61
C ALA A 194 17.19 -41.43 -47.21
N GLU A 195 17.66 -41.65 -45.97
CA GLU A 195 19.06 -41.50 -45.50
C GLU A 195 19.92 -42.73 -45.93
N PRO A 196 21.19 -42.99 -45.49
CA PRO A 196 22.27 -42.15 -44.89
C PRO A 196 23.67 -42.39 -45.56
N VAL A 197 24.64 -41.46 -45.46
CA VAL A 197 26.09 -41.82 -45.55
C VAL A 197 26.95 -40.91 -44.65
N ALA A 198 28.00 -41.52 -44.11
CA ALA A 198 28.81 -41.17 -42.95
C ALA A 198 29.87 -40.05 -43.11
N ARG A 199 30.17 -39.45 -41.95
CA ARG A 199 31.50 -39.13 -41.37
C ARG A 199 32.52 -38.33 -42.21
N ALA A 200 32.74 -37.08 -41.81
CA ALA A 200 34.06 -36.49 -41.55
C ALA A 200 33.93 -35.11 -40.86
N GLU A 201 34.53 -34.94 -39.68
CA GLU A 201 34.95 -33.61 -39.20
C GLU A 201 36.20 -33.17 -39.99
N PRO A 202 36.39 -31.87 -40.27
CA PRO A 202 37.15 -31.05 -39.33
C PRO A 202 36.67 -29.58 -39.18
N VAL A 203 37.04 -29.03 -38.02
CA VAL A 203 36.99 -27.62 -37.58
C VAL A 203 37.78 -26.69 -38.50
N VAL A 204 37.19 -25.57 -38.96
CA VAL A 204 37.80 -24.22 -39.05
C VAL A 204 36.71 -23.13 -39.03
N GLU A 205 36.90 -22.10 -38.20
CA GLU A 205 36.13 -20.86 -38.10
C GLU A 205 36.07 -20.07 -39.42
N SER A 206 34.92 -19.46 -39.70
CA SER A 206 34.80 -18.24 -40.55
C SER A 206 33.49 -17.52 -40.22
N GLU A 207 33.58 -16.26 -39.78
CA GLU A 207 32.45 -15.35 -39.53
C GLU A 207 31.59 -15.12 -40.77
N PRO A 208 30.33 -14.68 -40.59
CA PRO A 208 29.91 -13.51 -41.36
C PRO A 208 29.11 -12.47 -40.56
N SER A 209 29.55 -11.23 -40.75
CA SER A 209 28.79 -10.01 -41.06
C SER A 209 27.51 -9.67 -40.27
N ALA A 210 27.64 -8.52 -39.60
CA ALA A 210 26.60 -7.70 -39.01
C ALA A 210 25.55 -7.16 -40.02
N SER A 211 24.32 -6.97 -39.53
CA SER A 211 23.48 -5.82 -39.86
C SER A 211 22.46 -5.52 -38.75
N LYS A 212 22.80 -4.49 -37.96
CA LYS A 212 22.00 -3.40 -37.37
C LYS A 212 20.53 -3.67 -36.95
N HIS A 213 20.28 -3.57 -35.65
CA HIS A 213 19.06 -2.94 -35.14
C HIS A 213 19.42 -1.76 -34.23
N ALA A 214 18.78 -0.63 -34.54
CA ALA A 214 18.72 0.59 -33.73
C ALA A 214 17.71 0.40 -32.58
N PHE A 215 17.69 1.37 -31.66
CA PHE A 215 16.87 1.51 -30.43
C PHE A 215 17.55 1.09 -29.12
N GLU A 216 18.58 1.86 -28.76
CA GLU A 216 18.97 2.15 -27.37
C GLU A 216 19.19 3.68 -27.30
N SER A 217 18.18 4.43 -26.90
CA SER A 217 18.30 5.84 -26.52
C SER A 217 16.96 6.33 -25.97
N ASP A 218 16.63 5.94 -24.75
CA ASP A 218 15.60 6.66 -23.97
C ASP A 218 15.73 6.45 -22.44
N ASP A 219 16.48 5.43 -21.99
CA ASP A 219 16.62 5.11 -20.55
C ASP A 219 17.65 5.96 -19.79
N THR A 220 18.37 6.89 -20.43
CA THR A 220 19.45 7.66 -19.79
C THR A 220 19.04 9.07 -19.33
N GLU A 221 18.01 9.69 -19.92
CA GLU A 221 17.65 11.08 -19.59
C GLU A 221 16.90 11.19 -18.25
N VAL A 222 16.11 10.18 -17.87
CA VAL A 222 15.33 10.16 -16.61
C VAL A 222 16.24 9.95 -15.37
N LEU A 223 17.41 9.33 -15.55
CA LEU A 223 18.36 9.06 -14.48
C LEU A 223 19.29 10.25 -14.16
N GLU A 224 19.59 11.10 -15.15
CA GLU A 224 20.46 12.28 -14.95
C GLU A 224 19.72 13.44 -14.25
N GLU A 225 18.41 13.58 -14.47
CA GLU A 225 17.57 14.62 -13.84
C GLU A 225 17.36 14.38 -12.33
N LEU A 226 17.40 13.12 -11.89
CA LEU A 226 17.34 12.75 -10.46
C LEU A 226 18.70 12.87 -9.75
N ALA A 227 19.81 12.75 -10.48
CA ALA A 227 21.16 12.84 -9.91
C ALA A 227 21.56 14.30 -9.60
N THR A 228 21.03 15.28 -10.33
CA THR A 228 21.36 16.70 -10.15
C THR A 228 20.68 17.32 -8.92
N LEU A 229 19.49 16.84 -8.54
CA LEU A 229 18.75 17.29 -7.34
C LEU A 229 19.40 16.87 -6.02
N LEU A 230 20.27 15.84 -6.02
CA LEU A 230 20.89 15.30 -4.82
C LEU A 230 22.25 15.92 -4.46
N HIS A 231 22.87 16.69 -5.37
CA HIS A 231 24.21 17.24 -5.16
C HIS A 231 24.22 18.67 -4.57
N GLU A 232 23.08 19.35 -4.51
CA GLU A 232 23.02 20.77 -4.13
C GLU A 232 22.88 21.02 -2.60
N ILE A 233 22.84 19.97 -1.78
CA ILE A 233 22.62 20.08 -0.33
C ILE A 233 23.78 19.49 0.47
N ALA A 234 24.93 20.17 0.44
CA ALA A 234 25.93 20.20 1.52
C ALA A 234 27.01 21.26 1.20
N PRO A 235 27.70 21.91 2.18
CA PRO A 235 27.69 21.67 3.62
C PRO A 235 27.61 22.97 4.48
N LEU A 236 27.41 22.83 5.80
CA LEU A 236 28.02 23.71 6.80
C LEU A 236 28.12 22.97 8.15
N ALA A 237 29.31 22.99 8.72
CA ALA A 237 29.76 22.19 9.85
C ALA A 237 29.19 22.64 11.20
N GLU A 238 28.91 21.68 12.08
CA GLU A 238 28.61 21.88 13.51
C GLU A 238 29.88 21.90 14.38
N PRO A 239 29.94 22.66 15.48
CA PRO A 239 30.83 22.40 16.61
C PRO A 239 30.13 21.56 17.72
N PRO A 240 30.88 20.85 18.59
CA PRO A 240 30.36 19.77 19.43
C PRO A 240 29.82 20.26 20.80
N VAL A 241 28.80 19.57 21.33
CA VAL A 241 28.34 19.73 22.73
C VAL A 241 28.24 18.36 23.41
N GLU A 242 28.81 18.28 24.62
CA GLU A 242 28.99 17.10 25.49
C GLU A 242 27.68 16.43 25.98
N PRO A 243 27.74 15.12 26.33
CA PRO A 243 26.61 14.39 26.92
C PRO A 243 26.49 14.60 28.45
N PRO A 244 25.27 14.51 29.04
CA PRO A 244 25.07 14.53 30.49
C PRO A 244 25.22 13.14 31.15
N PRO A 245 25.49 13.07 32.48
CA PRO A 245 25.83 11.83 33.18
C PRO A 245 24.60 11.01 33.65
N PRO A 246 24.77 9.71 33.96
CA PRO A 246 23.69 8.81 34.36
C PRO A 246 23.30 8.95 35.84
N ARG A 247 22.00 8.74 36.11
CA ARG A 247 21.39 8.80 37.46
C ARG A 247 21.50 7.45 38.17
N ALA A 248 21.93 7.49 39.43
CA ALA A 248 22.14 6.34 40.32
C ALA A 248 20.83 5.74 40.85
N ALA A 249 20.90 4.44 41.19
CA ALA A 249 19.87 3.63 41.82
C ALA A 249 19.76 3.88 43.34
N GLU A 250 18.55 3.72 43.90
CA GLU A 250 18.28 3.69 45.34
C GLU A 250 17.67 2.33 45.78
N PRO A 251 17.85 1.93 47.07
CA PRO A 251 17.69 0.55 47.56
C PRO A 251 16.30 0.21 48.14
N PRO A 252 16.02 -1.07 48.49
CA PRO A 252 14.69 -1.53 48.87
C PRO A 252 14.38 -1.27 50.36
N ALA A 253 13.09 -1.04 50.66
CA ALA A 253 12.55 -0.96 52.01
C ALA A 253 11.49 -2.05 52.24
N ALA A 254 11.44 -2.52 53.48
CA ALA A 254 10.87 -3.76 53.97
C ALA A 254 9.33 -3.83 54.03
N GLU A 255 8.85 -5.08 54.03
CA GLU A 255 7.49 -5.54 54.32
C GLU A 255 7.05 -5.20 55.76
N PRO A 256 5.74 -4.99 55.98
CA PRO A 256 5.11 -5.34 57.24
C PRO A 256 4.10 -6.48 57.05
N GLU A 257 4.22 -7.49 57.91
CA GLU A 257 3.13 -8.43 58.21
C GLU A 257 1.95 -7.70 58.86
N ALA A 258 0.74 -8.03 58.43
CA ALA A 258 -0.49 -7.74 59.16
C ALA A 258 -1.53 -8.84 58.89
N ASP A 259 -1.62 -9.73 59.87
CA ASP A 259 -2.80 -10.36 60.47
C ASP A 259 -4.02 -10.70 59.59
N ASP A 260 -4.32 -12.00 59.58
CA ASP A 260 -5.55 -12.62 59.12
C ASP A 260 -6.78 -12.09 59.88
N THR A 261 -7.91 -12.01 59.16
CA THR A 261 -9.31 -12.29 59.57
C THR A 261 -10.28 -11.21 59.07
N GLU A 262 -10.95 -11.42 57.93
CA GLU A 262 -12.43 -11.47 57.86
C GLU A 262 -12.99 -11.62 56.44
N LEU A 263 -13.95 -12.55 56.34
CA LEU A 263 -15.12 -12.53 55.45
C LEU A 263 -14.89 -12.72 53.95
N THR A 264 -14.83 -13.99 53.58
CA THR A 264 -15.16 -14.53 52.26
C THR A 264 -16.57 -14.12 51.82
N ARG A 265 -16.71 -12.92 51.24
CA ARG A 265 -17.78 -12.67 50.27
C ARG A 265 -17.37 -13.35 48.97
N GLN A 266 -17.89 -14.56 48.77
CA GLN A 266 -17.96 -15.16 47.42
C GLN A 266 -18.87 -14.27 46.57
N LEU A 267 -18.30 -13.25 45.94
CA LEU A 267 -18.81 -12.75 44.68
C LEU A 267 -18.66 -13.91 43.68
N PRO A 268 -19.68 -14.22 42.87
CA PRO A 268 -19.48 -15.16 41.79
C PRO A 268 -18.35 -14.61 40.93
N VAL A 269 -17.30 -15.40 40.74
CA VAL A 269 -16.32 -15.17 39.68
C VAL A 269 -17.14 -15.27 38.39
N ALA A 270 -17.55 -14.13 37.87
CA ALA A 270 -18.02 -14.05 36.50
C ALA A 270 -16.86 -14.54 35.65
N GLU A 271 -17.10 -15.55 34.82
CA GLU A 271 -16.18 -15.88 33.73
C GLU A 271 -16.00 -14.60 32.91
N THR A 272 -14.88 -13.91 33.10
CA THR A 272 -14.48 -12.77 32.25
C THR A 272 -13.96 -13.35 30.94
N GLY A 273 -14.86 -13.89 30.14
CA GLY A 273 -14.64 -14.19 28.73
C GLY A 273 -15.16 -13.05 27.87
N GLU A 274 -14.41 -12.69 26.82
CA GLU A 274 -14.86 -11.76 25.78
C GLU A 274 -16.22 -12.24 25.23
N SER A 275 -17.22 -11.36 25.23
CA SER A 275 -18.52 -11.71 24.63
C SER A 275 -18.39 -11.86 23.12
N GLN A 276 -19.29 -12.62 22.49
CA GLN A 276 -19.24 -12.81 21.02
C GLN A 276 -19.38 -11.51 20.24
N SER A 277 -20.07 -10.51 20.79
CA SER A 277 -20.20 -9.18 20.19
C SER A 277 -18.91 -8.38 20.30
N GLU A 278 -18.24 -8.39 21.45
CA GLU A 278 -16.93 -7.75 21.66
C GLU A 278 -15.88 -8.38 20.74
N ARG A 279 -15.88 -9.72 20.64
CA ARG A 279 -15.03 -10.47 19.69
C ARG A 279 -15.24 -10.03 18.25
N MET A 280 -16.49 -9.90 17.82
CA MET A 280 -16.80 -9.47 16.46
C MET A 280 -16.32 -8.05 16.18
N GLU A 281 -16.50 -7.16 17.16
CA GLU A 281 -16.07 -5.77 17.06
C GLU A 281 -14.53 -5.65 17.05
N ARG A 282 -13.82 -6.43 17.88
CA ARG A 282 -12.36 -6.52 17.88
C ARG A 282 -11.82 -6.97 16.51
N LEU A 283 -12.34 -8.07 15.97
CA LEU A 283 -11.92 -8.60 14.67
C LEU A 283 -12.21 -7.61 13.53
N LEU A 284 -13.39 -6.98 13.54
CA LEU A 284 -13.77 -5.97 12.56
C LEU A 284 -12.86 -4.74 12.63
N LYS A 285 -12.61 -4.21 13.82
CA LYS A 285 -11.73 -3.05 14.02
C LYS A 285 -10.29 -3.36 13.61
N PHE A 286 -9.81 -4.58 13.85
CA PHE A 286 -8.46 -5.01 13.48
C PHE A 286 -8.18 -4.85 11.98
N VAL A 287 -9.13 -5.25 11.13
CA VAL A 287 -8.98 -5.13 9.66
C VAL A 287 -9.35 -3.74 9.15
N ALA A 288 -10.39 -3.12 9.71
CA ALA A 288 -10.83 -1.79 9.29
C ALA A 288 -9.79 -0.70 9.60
N ARG A 289 -8.95 -0.88 10.62
CA ARG A 289 -7.82 0.02 10.90
C ARG A 289 -6.70 -0.07 9.87
N GLN A 290 -6.51 -1.24 9.27
CA GLN A 290 -5.48 -1.44 8.23
C GLN A 290 -5.91 -0.81 6.91
N GLU A 291 -7.20 -0.90 6.59
CA GLU A 291 -7.76 -0.28 5.39
C GLU A 291 -9.15 0.34 5.69
N PRO A 292 -9.18 1.57 6.25
CA PRO A 292 -10.41 2.25 6.63
C PRO A 292 -11.21 2.80 5.44
N GLY A 293 -10.61 2.81 4.24
CA GLY A 293 -11.29 3.21 3.01
C GLY A 293 -12.33 2.20 2.52
N LEU A 294 -12.36 1.00 3.08
CA LEU A 294 -13.25 -0.09 2.66
C LEU A 294 -14.39 -0.31 3.65
N ARG A 295 -15.51 -0.83 3.13
CA ARG A 295 -16.52 -1.45 3.98
C ARG A 295 -16.07 -2.85 4.37
N TRP A 296 -16.25 -3.17 5.64
CA TRP A 296 -15.92 -4.46 6.21
C TRP A 296 -17.13 -5.03 6.93
N ALA A 297 -17.25 -6.35 6.94
CA ALA A 297 -18.24 -7.04 7.73
C ALA A 297 -17.65 -8.35 8.26
N VAL A 298 -17.97 -8.67 9.52
CA VAL A 298 -17.61 -9.93 10.15
C VAL A 298 -18.87 -10.53 10.76
N GLY A 299 -19.09 -11.83 10.59
CA GLY A 299 -20.27 -12.48 11.15
C GLY A 299 -20.07 -13.97 11.45
N ILE A 300 -20.88 -14.48 12.38
CA ILE A 300 -20.92 -15.91 12.71
C ILE A 300 -21.96 -16.58 11.84
N ARG A 301 -21.55 -17.55 11.04
CA ARG A 301 -22.44 -18.39 10.24
C ARG A 301 -23.15 -19.44 11.08
N ASP A 302 -24.17 -20.07 10.52
CA ASP A 302 -24.96 -21.11 11.20
C ASP A 302 -24.14 -22.33 11.61
N ASP A 303 -22.99 -22.56 10.96
CA ASP A 303 -22.02 -23.61 11.30
C ASP A 303 -21.04 -23.21 12.44
N GLY A 304 -21.20 -22.01 12.99
CA GLY A 304 -20.34 -21.45 14.03
C GLY A 304 -19.04 -20.83 13.51
N SER A 305 -18.77 -20.87 12.20
CA SER A 305 -17.58 -20.24 11.61
C SER A 305 -17.69 -18.71 11.62
N THR A 306 -16.58 -18.03 11.88
CA THR A 306 -16.51 -16.56 11.82
C THR A 306 -16.02 -16.17 10.43
N LEU A 307 -16.85 -15.52 9.63
CA LEU A 307 -16.54 -15.10 8.27
C LEU A 307 -16.21 -13.60 8.23
N LEU A 308 -15.11 -13.23 7.57
CA LEU A 308 -14.71 -11.86 7.29
C LEU A 308 -14.87 -11.54 5.80
N VAL A 309 -15.46 -10.39 5.49
CA VAL A 309 -15.71 -9.96 4.10
C VAL A 309 -15.49 -8.46 3.92
N THR A 310 -14.98 -8.07 2.76
CA THR A 310 -15.12 -6.72 2.19
C THR A 310 -15.85 -6.79 0.85
N ASP A 311 -16.58 -5.73 0.51
CA ASP A 311 -17.25 -5.60 -0.78
C ASP A 311 -16.39 -4.94 -1.87
N LEU A 312 -15.08 -4.79 -1.65
CA LEU A 312 -14.14 -4.28 -2.65
C LEU A 312 -14.25 -5.00 -4.00
N ALA A 313 -14.23 -6.34 -3.99
CA ALA A 313 -14.34 -7.14 -5.20
C ALA A 313 -14.85 -8.56 -4.90
N HIS A 314 -16.18 -8.76 -4.95
CA HIS A 314 -16.82 -10.08 -4.82
C HIS A 314 -16.56 -10.85 -3.51
N GLY A 315 -15.93 -10.24 -2.51
CA GLY A 315 -15.49 -10.90 -1.28
C GLY A 315 -14.00 -11.21 -1.21
N TRP A 316 -13.23 -10.85 -2.25
CA TRP A 316 -11.77 -10.90 -2.24
C TRP A 316 -11.19 -9.95 -1.19
N ILE A 317 -10.20 -10.43 -0.42
CA ILE A 317 -9.45 -9.60 0.51
C ILE A 317 -8.16 -9.12 -0.18
N PRO A 318 -7.91 -7.79 -0.25
CA PRO A 318 -6.72 -7.25 -0.91
C PRO A 318 -5.41 -7.67 -0.21
N PRO A 319 -4.28 -7.66 -0.95
CA PRO A 319 -2.96 -7.91 -0.39
C PRO A 319 -2.59 -6.83 0.62
N GLY A 320 -1.66 -7.14 1.53
CA GLY A 320 -1.23 -6.22 2.58
C GLY A 320 -2.16 -6.13 3.80
N ILE A 321 -3.33 -6.76 3.75
CA ILE A 321 -4.20 -6.92 4.93
C ILE A 321 -3.74 -8.12 5.75
N THR A 322 -3.37 -7.86 6.99
CA THR A 322 -3.12 -8.90 8.00
C THR A 322 -4.45 -9.42 8.52
N LEU A 323 -4.58 -10.74 8.60
CA LEU A 323 -5.83 -11.41 8.95
C LEU A 323 -5.76 -12.01 10.35
N PRO A 324 -6.83 -11.87 11.16
CA PRO A 324 -6.96 -12.66 12.38
C PRO A 324 -6.93 -14.16 12.08
N ASP A 325 -6.36 -14.97 12.96
CA ASP A 325 -6.29 -16.42 12.79
C ASP A 325 -7.67 -17.12 12.90
N GLU A 326 -8.60 -16.51 13.63
CA GLU A 326 -9.95 -17.01 13.89
C GLU A 326 -10.92 -16.89 12.70
N VAL A 327 -10.61 -16.08 11.67
CA VAL A 327 -11.56 -15.80 10.59
C VAL A 327 -11.41 -16.76 9.41
N GLN A 328 -12.52 -16.95 8.69
CA GLN A 328 -12.55 -17.55 7.37
C GLN A 328 -12.83 -16.48 6.33
N LEU A 329 -12.45 -16.76 5.08
CA LEU A 329 -12.72 -15.91 3.93
C LEU A 329 -13.72 -16.59 2.99
N LEU A 330 -14.34 -15.80 2.13
CA LEU A 330 -15.13 -16.35 1.03
C LEU A 330 -14.20 -17.04 0.01
N GLU A 331 -14.59 -18.23 -0.43
CA GLU A 331 -13.99 -18.86 -1.59
C GLU A 331 -14.17 -17.98 -2.84
N PRO A 332 -13.25 -18.05 -3.80
CA PRO A 332 -13.40 -17.39 -5.08
C PRO A 332 -14.80 -17.60 -5.65
N GLY A 333 -15.52 -16.50 -5.86
CA GLY A 333 -16.89 -16.51 -6.37
C GLY A 333 -17.24 -15.19 -7.04
N ARG A 334 -18.08 -15.21 -8.10
CA ARG A 334 -18.68 -13.96 -8.61
C ARG A 334 -19.90 -13.61 -7.76
N ARG A 335 -19.80 -12.55 -6.97
CA ARG A 335 -20.85 -12.08 -6.05
C ARG A 335 -21.05 -10.58 -6.17
N LYS A 336 -22.25 -10.07 -5.90
CA LYS A 336 -22.55 -8.64 -5.88
C LYS A 336 -23.28 -8.30 -4.58
N GLY A 337 -23.19 -7.05 -4.17
CA GLY A 337 -23.84 -6.56 -2.95
C GLY A 337 -22.84 -5.93 -1.99
N THR A 338 -23.36 -5.42 -0.89
CA THR A 338 -22.57 -4.83 0.19
C THR A 338 -21.86 -5.90 1.02
N ALA A 339 -20.90 -5.50 1.85
CA ALA A 339 -20.16 -6.43 2.73
C ALA A 339 -21.11 -7.28 3.60
N ALA A 340 -22.18 -6.68 4.13
CA ALA A 340 -23.23 -7.38 4.87
C ALA A 340 -24.01 -8.39 4.00
N ALA A 341 -24.33 -8.04 2.75
CA ALA A 341 -25.03 -8.95 1.85
C ALA A 341 -24.16 -10.16 1.45
N LEU A 342 -22.84 -9.98 1.35
CA LEU A 342 -21.91 -11.05 1.00
C LEU A 342 -21.72 -12.08 2.13
N LEU A 343 -21.92 -11.69 3.40
CA LEU A 343 -21.89 -12.63 4.53
C LEU A 343 -23.01 -13.67 4.45
N GLY A 344 -24.18 -13.27 3.94
CA GLY A 344 -25.38 -14.11 3.88
C GLY A 344 -26.11 -14.18 5.21
N GLN A 345 -26.71 -15.33 5.51
CA GLN A 345 -27.41 -15.57 6.77
C GLN A 345 -26.37 -15.76 7.90
N THR A 346 -26.44 -14.93 8.95
CA THR A 346 -25.52 -14.99 10.10
C THR A 346 -26.29 -14.78 11.41
N ALA A 347 -25.89 -15.49 12.47
CA ALA A 347 -26.49 -15.37 13.81
C ALA A 347 -26.09 -14.07 14.51
N LEU A 348 -24.88 -13.59 14.27
CA LEU A 348 -24.34 -12.33 14.77
C LEU A 348 -23.48 -11.68 13.70
N LEU A 349 -23.57 -10.35 13.58
CA LEU A 349 -22.92 -9.55 12.55
C LEU A 349 -22.41 -8.24 13.17
N ALA A 350 -21.20 -7.85 12.79
CA ALA A 350 -20.72 -6.47 12.92
C ALA A 350 -20.28 -5.94 11.54
N THR A 351 -20.54 -4.66 11.29
CA THR A 351 -20.21 -3.99 10.02
C THR A 351 -19.49 -2.69 10.28
N TYR A 352 -18.60 -2.33 9.37
CA TYR A 352 -17.89 -1.05 9.34
C TYR A 352 -18.10 -0.41 7.98
N ALA A 353 -18.41 0.89 7.98
CA ALA A 353 -18.36 1.75 6.81
C ALA A 353 -17.23 2.79 6.94
N PRO A 354 -16.64 3.24 5.81
CA PRO A 354 -15.65 4.30 5.83
C PRO A 354 -16.14 5.53 6.59
N GLY A 355 -15.35 5.96 7.58
CA GLY A 355 -15.67 7.08 8.48
C GLY A 355 -16.33 6.68 9.80
N ASP A 356 -16.73 5.41 9.97
CA ASP A 356 -17.20 4.93 11.27
C ASP A 356 -16.08 4.99 12.33
N PRO A 357 -16.42 5.26 13.60
CA PRO A 357 -15.41 5.37 14.65
C PRO A 357 -14.80 4.00 14.97
N LEU A 358 -13.48 3.90 14.91
CA LEU A 358 -12.73 2.67 15.21
C LEU A 358 -12.22 2.57 16.66
N GLY A 359 -12.65 3.48 17.55
CA GLY A 359 -12.15 3.57 18.91
C GLY A 359 -10.70 4.06 18.99
N TRP A 360 -10.18 4.17 20.21
CA TRP A 360 -8.82 4.67 20.44
C TRP A 360 -7.84 3.51 20.32
N ALA A 361 -6.58 3.82 19.98
CA ALA A 361 -5.53 2.82 19.84
C ALA A 361 -5.45 1.94 21.09
N THR A 362 -5.53 2.51 22.29
CA THR A 362 -5.42 1.81 23.59
C THR A 362 -6.43 0.70 23.85
N ASP A 363 -7.51 0.58 23.06
CA ASP A 363 -8.47 -0.53 23.13
C ASP A 363 -7.94 -1.80 22.44
N TYR A 364 -6.61 -2.03 22.49
CA TYR A 364 -5.96 -3.18 21.86
C TYR A 364 -6.17 -4.43 22.72
N GLU A 365 -7.13 -5.23 22.31
CA GLU A 365 -7.03 -6.66 22.57
C GLU A 365 -6.11 -7.29 21.52
N VAL A 366 -5.10 -8.03 22.00
CA VAL A 366 -4.14 -8.74 21.14
C VAL A 366 -4.94 -9.70 20.27
N THR A 367 -4.78 -9.56 18.96
CA THR A 367 -5.42 -10.44 17.98
C THR A 367 -4.32 -11.25 17.32
N ASP A 368 -4.38 -12.57 17.49
CA ASP A 368 -3.47 -13.49 16.82
C ASP A 368 -3.70 -13.43 15.30
N THR A 369 -2.62 -13.54 14.54
CA THR A 369 -2.66 -13.34 13.08
C THR A 369 -2.17 -14.57 12.35
N SER A 370 -2.73 -14.84 11.18
CA SER A 370 -2.37 -16.02 10.39
C SER A 370 -2.60 -15.81 8.90
N SER A 371 -1.84 -16.53 8.07
CA SER A 371 -2.12 -16.69 6.63
C SER A 371 -3.16 -17.78 6.36
N LYS A 372 -3.46 -18.63 7.35
CA LYS A 372 -4.42 -19.74 7.23
C LYS A 372 -5.79 -19.35 6.64
N PRO A 373 -6.37 -18.17 6.93
CA PRO A 373 -7.64 -17.77 6.32
C PRO A 373 -7.61 -17.67 4.78
N ARG A 374 -6.43 -17.54 4.18
CA ARG A 374 -6.23 -17.52 2.72
C ARG A 374 -5.98 -18.90 2.11
N GLU A 375 -5.90 -19.95 2.91
CA GLU A 375 -5.75 -21.32 2.39
C GLU A 375 -6.94 -21.67 1.48
N LEU A 376 -6.61 -22.12 0.27
CA LEU A 376 -7.54 -22.60 -0.75
C LEU A 376 -6.98 -23.89 -1.35
N PRO A 377 -7.80 -24.68 -2.07
CA PRO A 377 -7.28 -25.78 -2.87
C PRO A 377 -6.10 -25.31 -3.74
N ALA A 378 -5.03 -26.12 -3.77
CA ALA A 378 -3.84 -25.79 -4.53
C ALA A 378 -4.17 -25.76 -6.02
N VAL A 379 -3.69 -24.73 -6.71
CA VAL A 379 -3.71 -24.64 -8.16
C VAL A 379 -2.61 -25.52 -8.73
N ASP A 380 -2.98 -26.43 -9.62
CA ASP A 380 -2.04 -27.29 -10.33
C ASP A 380 -1.06 -26.45 -11.15
N ASP A 381 0.24 -26.79 -11.06
CA ASP A 381 1.34 -26.13 -11.74
C ASP A 381 1.34 -24.59 -11.61
N LEU A 382 0.98 -24.06 -10.43
CA LEU A 382 0.82 -22.62 -10.14
C LEU A 382 1.88 -21.72 -10.80
N GLY A 383 3.16 -22.10 -10.71
CA GLY A 383 4.25 -21.33 -11.31
C GLY A 383 4.18 -21.22 -12.83
N TRP A 384 3.80 -22.30 -13.52
CA TRP A 384 3.61 -22.33 -14.97
C TRP A 384 2.41 -21.47 -15.37
N VAL A 385 1.24 -21.71 -14.76
CA VAL A 385 0.01 -20.99 -15.10
C VAL A 385 0.06 -19.50 -14.75
N LEU A 386 0.78 -19.12 -13.69
CA LEU A 386 1.06 -17.72 -13.37
C LEU A 386 2.02 -17.08 -14.39
N GLY A 387 3.04 -17.82 -14.81
CA GLY A 387 3.95 -17.40 -15.88
C GLY A 387 3.24 -17.18 -17.20
N GLU A 388 2.22 -17.98 -17.52
CA GLU A 388 1.40 -17.80 -18.72
C GLU A 388 0.46 -16.59 -18.58
N ALA A 389 -0.24 -16.48 -17.46
CA ALA A 389 -1.21 -15.40 -17.22
C ALA A 389 -0.59 -14.00 -17.19
N THR A 390 0.70 -13.89 -16.85
CA THR A 390 1.46 -12.64 -16.82
C THR A 390 2.16 -12.34 -18.14
N HIS A 391 2.18 -13.29 -19.08
CA HIS A 391 2.86 -13.10 -20.36
C HIS A 391 2.07 -12.15 -21.26
N TRP A 392 2.71 -11.05 -21.68
CA TRP A 392 2.15 -10.08 -22.64
C TRP A 392 0.81 -9.48 -22.20
N ARG A 393 0.60 -9.39 -20.89
CA ARG A 393 -0.62 -8.84 -20.33
C ARG A 393 -0.57 -7.32 -20.27
N ASP A 394 -1.56 -6.68 -20.89
CA ASP A 394 -1.71 -5.23 -20.89
C ASP A 394 -1.88 -4.68 -19.46
N GLY A 395 -1.17 -3.59 -19.16
CA GLY A 395 -1.20 -2.92 -17.87
C GLY A 395 -0.36 -3.58 -16.76
N LEU A 396 0.39 -4.65 -17.06
CA LEU A 396 1.41 -5.18 -16.15
C LEU A 396 2.84 -4.75 -16.56
N PRO A 397 3.70 -4.38 -15.61
CA PRO A 397 5.13 -4.19 -15.89
C PRO A 397 5.77 -5.46 -16.41
N ARG A 398 6.71 -5.33 -17.36
CA ARG A 398 7.42 -6.50 -17.95
C ARG A 398 8.12 -7.37 -16.90
N MET A 399 8.61 -6.77 -15.82
CA MET A 399 9.27 -7.47 -14.72
C MET A 399 8.39 -8.55 -14.08
N VAL A 400 7.06 -8.39 -14.06
CA VAL A 400 6.14 -9.32 -13.39
C VAL A 400 6.26 -10.74 -13.97
N ASN A 401 6.33 -10.88 -15.30
CA ASN A 401 6.49 -12.19 -15.94
C ASN A 401 7.84 -12.84 -15.60
N THR A 402 8.90 -12.04 -15.58
CA THR A 402 10.25 -12.50 -15.25
C THR A 402 10.30 -13.01 -13.80
N LEU A 403 9.74 -12.25 -12.86
CA LEU A 403 9.72 -12.62 -11.44
C LEU A 403 8.81 -13.82 -11.16
N ALA A 404 7.67 -13.95 -11.84
CA ALA A 404 6.81 -15.12 -11.73
C ALA A 404 7.57 -16.39 -12.13
N LYS A 405 8.28 -16.36 -13.26
CA LYS A 405 9.10 -17.49 -13.74
C LYS A 405 10.28 -17.78 -12.83
N ALA A 406 10.98 -16.74 -12.37
CA ALA A 406 12.13 -16.89 -11.47
C ALA A 406 11.71 -17.49 -10.12
N GLY A 407 10.61 -17.01 -9.54
CA GLY A 407 10.06 -17.53 -8.29
C GLY A 407 9.60 -18.97 -8.43
N ALA A 408 8.89 -19.31 -9.52
CA ALA A 408 8.47 -20.67 -9.83
C ALA A 408 9.66 -21.63 -10.03
N ALA A 409 10.73 -21.17 -10.68
CA ALA A 409 11.94 -21.96 -10.87
C ALA A 409 12.83 -22.03 -9.60
N GLY A 410 12.51 -21.27 -8.55
CA GLY A 410 13.35 -21.13 -7.36
C GLY A 410 14.71 -20.48 -7.64
N THR A 411 14.87 -19.83 -8.80
CA THR A 411 16.07 -19.06 -9.12
C THR A 411 15.99 -17.77 -8.33
N GLY A 412 16.89 -17.57 -7.36
CA GLY A 412 16.82 -16.45 -6.41
C GLY A 412 16.56 -15.10 -7.09
N ILE A 413 15.67 -14.31 -6.49
CA ILE A 413 15.30 -12.95 -6.90
C ILE A 413 15.98 -11.98 -5.94
N VAL A 414 16.48 -10.86 -6.43
CA VAL A 414 17.15 -9.87 -5.59
C VAL A 414 16.10 -9.03 -4.84
N ASP A 415 16.35 -8.70 -3.57
CA ASP A 415 15.40 -7.93 -2.73
C ASP A 415 14.93 -6.63 -3.40
N ALA A 416 15.81 -5.93 -4.13
CA ALA A 416 15.46 -4.72 -4.86
C ALA A 416 14.38 -4.94 -5.94
N GLU A 417 14.37 -6.11 -6.60
CA GLU A 417 13.34 -6.45 -7.59
C GLU A 417 12.00 -6.73 -6.92
N ILE A 418 12.02 -7.35 -5.73
CA ILE A 418 10.84 -7.56 -4.88
C ILE A 418 10.29 -6.22 -4.40
N ASP A 419 11.15 -5.28 -3.99
CA ASP A 419 10.73 -3.95 -3.55
C ASP A 419 10.04 -3.18 -4.69
N ILE A 420 10.60 -3.21 -5.90
CA ILE A 420 9.94 -2.58 -7.06
C ILE A 420 8.60 -3.27 -7.37
N LEU A 421 8.52 -4.61 -7.30
CA LEU A 421 7.26 -5.34 -7.46
C LEU A 421 6.21 -4.90 -6.43
N ARG A 422 6.61 -4.71 -5.17
CA ARG A 422 5.74 -4.20 -4.09
C ARG A 422 5.25 -2.78 -4.35
N VAL A 423 6.09 -1.90 -4.88
CA VAL A 423 5.67 -0.55 -5.29
C VAL A 423 4.58 -0.61 -6.36
N TYR A 424 4.72 -1.48 -7.36
CA TYR A 424 3.68 -1.68 -8.37
C TYR A 424 2.40 -2.28 -7.78
N LEU A 425 2.53 -3.26 -6.88
CA LEU A 425 1.39 -3.85 -6.18
C LEU A 425 0.63 -2.81 -5.36
N ASP A 426 1.32 -2.00 -4.56
CA ASP A 426 0.72 -0.93 -3.78
C ASP A 426 0.07 0.12 -4.65
N THR A 427 0.73 0.54 -5.73
CA THR A 427 0.16 1.48 -6.70
C THR A 427 -1.13 0.95 -7.29
N SER A 428 -1.14 -0.31 -7.72
CA SER A 428 -2.33 -0.98 -8.24
C SER A 428 -3.43 -1.08 -7.18
N ARG A 429 -3.09 -1.41 -5.93
CA ARG A 429 -4.03 -1.47 -4.81
C ARG A 429 -4.66 -0.09 -4.54
N TYR A 430 -3.87 0.97 -4.48
CA TYR A 430 -4.37 2.34 -4.31
C TYR A 430 -5.31 2.75 -5.45
N GLN A 431 -5.00 2.37 -6.69
CA GLN A 431 -5.88 2.65 -7.83
C GLN A 431 -7.23 1.94 -7.70
N LEU A 432 -7.28 0.70 -7.20
CA LEU A 432 -8.55 0.02 -6.91
C LEU A 432 -9.35 0.76 -5.82
N LEU A 433 -8.67 1.15 -4.73
CA LEU A 433 -9.31 1.87 -3.63
C LEU A 433 -9.86 3.23 -4.06
N ALA A 434 -9.16 3.94 -4.95
CA ALA A 434 -9.63 5.22 -5.49
C ALA A 434 -10.87 5.07 -6.39
N GLN A 435 -11.08 3.89 -6.99
CA GLN A 435 -12.26 3.59 -7.82
C GLN A 435 -13.42 3.03 -6.99
N TYR A 436 -13.18 2.59 -5.76
CA TYR A 436 -14.19 1.97 -4.91
C TYR A 436 -15.41 2.91 -4.72
N PRO A 437 -16.66 2.42 -4.89
CA PRO A 437 -17.04 1.00 -5.01
C PRO A 437 -17.01 0.40 -6.42
N ASP A 438 -16.77 1.20 -7.46
CA ASP A 438 -16.90 0.83 -8.86
C ASP A 438 -15.54 0.47 -9.48
N VAL A 439 -14.96 -0.63 -8.99
CA VAL A 439 -13.64 -1.11 -9.42
C VAL A 439 -13.65 -1.62 -10.86
N GLU A 440 -12.68 -1.17 -11.67
CA GLU A 440 -12.47 -1.66 -13.02
C GLU A 440 -11.97 -3.12 -13.04
N PRO A 441 -12.62 -4.05 -13.78
CA PRO A 441 -12.24 -5.45 -13.80
C PRO A 441 -10.80 -5.71 -14.29
N ALA A 442 -10.33 -4.96 -15.29
CA ALA A 442 -8.97 -5.14 -15.82
C ALA A 442 -7.91 -4.79 -14.77
N GLN A 443 -8.10 -3.69 -14.04
CA GLN A 443 -7.24 -3.26 -12.94
C GLN A 443 -7.25 -4.29 -11.80
N LEU A 444 -8.42 -4.83 -11.44
CA LEU A 444 -8.53 -5.88 -10.42
C LEU A 444 -7.71 -7.12 -10.80
N LEU A 445 -7.86 -7.60 -12.04
CA LEU A 445 -7.13 -8.76 -12.52
C LEU A 445 -5.61 -8.52 -12.55
N ASN A 446 -5.16 -7.30 -12.87
CA ASN A 446 -3.75 -6.93 -12.82
C ASN A 446 -3.23 -6.93 -11.38
N CYS A 447 -4.01 -6.38 -10.44
CA CYS A 447 -3.68 -6.39 -9.01
C CYS A 447 -3.54 -7.82 -8.45
N LEU A 448 -4.45 -8.71 -8.83
CA LEU A 448 -4.40 -10.13 -8.43
C LEU A 448 -3.12 -10.82 -8.93
N LEU A 449 -2.70 -10.56 -10.17
CA LEU A 449 -1.47 -11.12 -10.71
C LEU A 449 -0.20 -10.54 -10.07
N LEU A 450 -0.19 -9.24 -9.77
CA LEU A 450 0.90 -8.62 -9.01
C LEU A 450 1.03 -9.25 -7.62
N ALA A 451 -0.10 -9.42 -6.91
CA ALA A 451 -0.14 -10.05 -5.59
C ALA A 451 0.30 -11.53 -5.65
N ALA A 452 -0.17 -12.27 -6.64
CA ALA A 452 0.23 -13.66 -6.83
C ALA A 452 1.74 -13.81 -7.13
N THR A 453 2.28 -12.87 -7.92
CA THR A 453 3.71 -12.83 -8.24
C THR A 453 4.56 -12.46 -7.04
N GLU A 454 4.10 -11.53 -6.20
CA GLU A 454 4.79 -11.18 -4.94
C GLU A 454 4.86 -12.37 -3.98
N GLY A 455 3.73 -13.09 -3.81
CA GLY A 455 3.71 -14.32 -3.01
C GLY A 455 4.65 -15.39 -3.56
N MET A 456 4.69 -15.57 -4.89
CA MET A 456 5.59 -16.53 -5.54
C MET A 456 7.06 -16.12 -5.34
N ALA A 457 7.39 -14.84 -5.53
CA ALA A 457 8.75 -14.32 -5.39
C ALA A 457 9.28 -14.41 -3.95
N THR A 458 8.40 -14.22 -2.96
CA THR A 458 8.71 -14.30 -1.52
C THR A 458 8.56 -15.70 -0.94
N LYS A 459 8.23 -16.71 -1.76
CA LYS A 459 7.95 -18.10 -1.36
C LYS A 459 6.76 -18.25 -0.40
N ASN A 460 5.87 -17.26 -0.36
CA ASN A 460 4.58 -17.35 0.29
C ASN A 460 3.55 -17.98 -0.67
N ILE A 461 3.57 -19.31 -0.74
CA ILE A 461 2.72 -20.08 -1.65
C ILE A 461 1.23 -19.94 -1.32
N VAL A 462 0.88 -19.73 -0.04
CA VAL A 462 -0.51 -19.53 0.37
C VAL A 462 -1.09 -18.26 -0.27
N ASP A 463 -0.39 -17.13 -0.15
CA ASP A 463 -0.84 -15.87 -0.77
C ASP A 463 -0.78 -15.96 -2.31
N ALA A 464 0.27 -16.57 -2.86
CA ALA A 464 0.38 -16.78 -4.31
C ALA A 464 -0.83 -17.56 -4.87
N ASN A 465 -1.16 -18.67 -4.21
CA ASN A 465 -2.29 -19.53 -4.58
C ASN A 465 -3.62 -18.80 -4.41
N TYR A 466 -3.81 -18.10 -3.29
CA TYR A 466 -5.03 -17.34 -3.00
C TYR A 466 -5.35 -16.31 -4.09
N HIS A 467 -4.39 -15.42 -4.38
CA HIS A 467 -4.59 -14.37 -5.36
C HIS A 467 -4.74 -14.91 -6.78
N PHE A 468 -4.00 -15.97 -7.13
CA PHE A 468 -4.12 -16.58 -8.44
C PHE A 468 -5.44 -17.35 -8.64
N ALA A 469 -5.96 -18.02 -7.61
CA ALA A 469 -7.26 -18.69 -7.68
C ALA A 469 -8.41 -17.68 -7.92
N TRP A 470 -8.37 -16.52 -7.25
CA TRP A 470 -9.28 -15.40 -7.55
C TRP A 470 -9.12 -14.89 -8.98
N PHE A 471 -7.89 -14.74 -9.47
CA PHE A 471 -7.64 -14.35 -10.86
C PHE A 471 -8.23 -15.35 -11.86
N GLN A 472 -8.00 -16.66 -11.69
CA GLN A 472 -8.51 -17.69 -12.60
C GLN A 472 -10.03 -17.66 -12.70
N LEU A 473 -10.72 -17.55 -11.55
CA LEU A 473 -12.17 -17.49 -11.55
C LEU A 473 -12.69 -16.21 -12.23
N LEU A 474 -12.08 -15.06 -11.92
CA LEU A 474 -12.58 -13.76 -12.41
C LEU A 474 -12.16 -13.46 -13.85
N SER A 475 -11.13 -14.11 -14.37
CA SER A 475 -10.74 -14.05 -15.78
C SER A 475 -11.55 -15.00 -16.67
N SER A 476 -12.11 -16.08 -16.11
CA SER A 476 -12.96 -17.00 -16.84
C SER A 476 -14.29 -16.34 -17.25
N PRO A 477 -14.80 -16.56 -18.48
CA PRO A 477 -16.08 -16.01 -18.89
C PRO A 477 -17.20 -16.46 -17.93
N PRO A 478 -18.20 -15.61 -17.64
CA PRO A 478 -19.32 -16.02 -16.80
C PRO A 478 -20.02 -17.22 -17.45
N PRO A 479 -20.51 -18.18 -16.66
CA PRO A 479 -21.23 -19.34 -17.21
C PRO A 479 -22.37 -18.82 -18.09
N SER A 480 -22.38 -19.26 -19.35
CA SER A 480 -23.42 -18.89 -20.29
C SER A 480 -24.74 -19.47 -19.79
N ASN A 481 -25.73 -18.61 -19.52
CA ASN A 481 -27.10 -19.02 -19.20
C ASN A 481 -27.84 -19.53 -20.45
N TRP A 482 -27.17 -20.34 -21.29
CA TRP A 482 -27.84 -21.05 -22.37
C TRP A 482 -28.65 -22.19 -21.76
N LYS A 483 -29.88 -21.86 -21.35
CA LYS A 483 -30.93 -22.86 -21.23
C LYS A 483 -31.19 -23.37 -22.65
N ALA A 484 -30.66 -24.55 -22.97
CA ALA A 484 -31.22 -25.35 -24.06
C ALA A 484 -32.69 -25.60 -23.69
N GLY A 485 -33.60 -24.94 -24.41
CA GLY A 485 -35.02 -25.24 -24.33
C GLY A 485 -35.26 -26.70 -24.80
N PRO A 486 -36.31 -27.35 -24.28
CA PRO A 486 -36.57 -28.77 -24.48
C PRO A 486 -36.77 -29.17 -25.95
#